data_AF-A0A3L7UAK5-F1
#
_entry.id   AF-A0A3L7UAK5-F1
#
_cell.length_a   1.000
_cell.length_b   1.000
_cell.length_c   1.000
_cell.angle_alpha   90.00
_cell.angle_beta   90.00
_cell.angle_gamma   90.00
#
_symmetry.space_group_name_H-M   'P 1'
#
loop_
_entity.id
_entity.type
_entity.pdbx_description
1 polymer ?
#
loop_
_entity_poly.entity_id
_entity_poly.type
_entity_poly.pdbx_seq_one_letter_code
_entity_poly.pdbx_strand_id
1 'polypeptide(L)'
;MSPLEPNWERRPLRAPHEDGAVLAIPSLADMPAAIAKNREQIATWDVQVLGRSLADLRRLAREEVLAAAERFTHQLDAQARGNDDPSLARRAGENVPLIVSGHQPELFHSGVWAKNFVIDRLAKATGGIGLHLIVDNDAVSSTRIAVPVGSREASRIESIPFDADAGAVPWEEATLLDETLFRTFTDRVSAALACWPIEPMLSEIWPAAIERLSPMEPAASVPLPRLSDLLTIVRREAERRLGLNNLELPISQLCETESFAWFVCSLLNDPQRTHAIYNEVVAEYRRVNRVHNRQHPVPDLGSRAGDAEGNWLESPFWIWRSGDSRRGRL
;
A
#
# COMPACT_ATOMS: atom_id res chain seq x y z
N MET A 1 -27.82 14.22 0.35
CA MET A 1 -27.58 12.78 0.07
C MET A 1 -27.44 12.60 -1.42
N SER A 2 -26.26 12.15 -1.87
CA SER A 2 -26.01 11.85 -3.28
C SER A 2 -26.90 10.70 -3.73
N PRO A 3 -27.60 10.77 -4.88
CA PRO A 3 -28.37 9.64 -5.40
C PRO A 3 -27.51 8.43 -5.78
N LEU A 4 -26.17 8.57 -5.74
CA LEU A 4 -25.20 7.52 -6.04
C LEU A 4 -24.76 6.72 -4.79
N GLU A 5 -24.99 7.24 -3.59
CA GLU A 5 -24.55 6.58 -2.36
C GLU A 5 -25.75 5.99 -1.60
N PRO A 6 -25.82 4.66 -1.42
CA PRO A 6 -26.86 4.06 -0.61
C PRO A 6 -26.73 4.52 0.85
N ASN A 7 -27.84 4.56 1.58
CA ASN A 7 -27.83 4.84 3.01
C ASN A 7 -26.86 3.90 3.74
N TRP A 8 -26.04 4.48 4.64
CA TRP A 8 -25.07 3.71 5.38
C TRP A 8 -25.76 2.88 6.47
N GLU A 9 -25.64 1.57 6.34
CA GLU A 9 -26.14 0.61 7.31
C GLU A 9 -24.97 0.01 8.08
N ARG A 10 -25.14 -0.10 9.40
CA ARG A 10 -24.14 -0.75 10.24
C ARG A 10 -24.06 -2.23 9.88
N ARG A 11 -22.93 -2.65 9.30
CA ARG A 11 -22.62 -4.06 9.03
C ARG A 11 -21.54 -4.54 10.00
N PRO A 12 -21.85 -5.47 10.92
CA PRO A 12 -20.84 -6.00 11.82
C PRO A 12 -19.88 -6.91 11.04
N LEU A 13 -18.73 -6.38 10.66
CA LEU A 13 -17.64 -7.16 10.05
C LEU A 13 -16.75 -7.71 11.18
N ARG A 14 -16.54 -9.02 11.20
CA ARG A 14 -15.64 -9.68 12.16
C ARG A 14 -14.68 -10.56 11.40
N ALA A 15 -13.41 -10.53 11.79
CA ALA A 15 -12.46 -11.53 11.32
C ALA A 15 -13.01 -12.93 11.67
N PRO A 16 -13.02 -13.87 10.72
CA PRO A 16 -13.46 -15.22 11.01
C PRO A 16 -12.53 -15.87 12.05
N HIS A 17 -13.10 -16.78 12.85
CA HIS A 17 -12.37 -17.47 13.93
C HIS A 17 -11.78 -18.83 13.51
N GLU A 18 -12.29 -19.39 12.41
CA GLU A 18 -11.86 -20.68 11.90
C GLU A 18 -10.55 -20.55 11.12
N ASP A 19 -9.71 -21.58 11.21
CA ASP A 19 -8.47 -21.66 10.45
C ASP A 19 -8.75 -21.63 8.94
N GLY A 20 -7.98 -20.82 8.21
CA GLY A 20 -8.14 -20.63 6.76
C GLY A 20 -9.44 -19.94 6.31
N ALA A 21 -10.34 -19.56 7.21
CA ALA A 21 -11.59 -18.90 6.83
C ALA A 21 -11.36 -17.45 6.37
N VAL A 22 -12.15 -17.01 5.39
CA VAL A 22 -12.06 -15.68 4.79
C VAL A 22 -13.43 -15.01 4.78
N LEU A 23 -13.50 -13.78 5.29
CA LEU A 23 -14.67 -12.91 5.13
C LEU A 23 -14.44 -11.96 3.95
N ALA A 24 -15.22 -12.13 2.88
CA ALA A 24 -15.21 -11.26 1.71
C ALA A 24 -16.64 -10.79 1.39
N ILE A 25 -16.83 -9.47 1.26
CA ILE A 25 -18.13 -8.87 0.91
C ILE A 25 -17.90 -7.80 -0.18
N PRO A 26 -18.49 -7.95 -1.38
CA PRO A 26 -19.24 -9.12 -1.86
C PRO A 26 -18.36 -10.39 -1.85
N SER A 27 -18.96 -11.58 -1.98
CA SER A 27 -18.18 -12.82 -1.96
C SER A 27 -17.14 -12.80 -3.08
N LEU A 28 -16.02 -13.52 -2.91
CA LEU A 28 -14.97 -13.57 -3.94
C LEU A 28 -15.51 -14.03 -5.31
N ALA A 29 -16.54 -14.88 -5.32
CA ALA A 29 -17.19 -15.37 -6.53
C ALA A 29 -18.04 -14.30 -7.23
N ASP A 30 -18.60 -13.35 -6.48
CA ASP A 30 -19.45 -12.27 -7.01
C ASP A 30 -18.65 -11.05 -7.48
N MET A 31 -17.40 -10.92 -7.03
CA MET A 31 -16.54 -9.77 -7.33
C MET A 31 -16.35 -9.53 -8.85
N PRO A 32 -16.15 -10.53 -9.73
CA PRO A 32 -16.08 -10.30 -11.17
C PRO A 32 -17.31 -9.58 -11.75
N ALA A 33 -18.52 -9.99 -11.33
CA ALA A 33 -19.76 -9.36 -11.76
C ALA A 33 -19.88 -7.93 -11.22
N ALA A 34 -19.45 -7.70 -9.96
CA ALA A 34 -19.40 -6.36 -9.38
C ALA A 34 -18.42 -5.44 -10.14
N ILE A 35 -17.27 -5.96 -10.58
CA ILE A 35 -16.29 -5.21 -11.39
C ILE A 35 -16.89 -4.83 -12.75
N ALA A 36 -17.57 -5.76 -13.43
CA ALA A 36 -18.23 -5.48 -14.70
C ALA A 36 -19.30 -4.39 -14.55
N LYS A 37 -20.17 -4.50 -13.54
CA LYS A 37 -21.20 -3.50 -13.24
C LYS A 37 -20.60 -2.12 -12.92
N ASN A 38 -19.52 -2.07 -12.13
CA ASN A 38 -18.84 -0.81 -11.83
C ASN A 38 -18.31 -0.14 -13.10
N ARG A 39 -17.79 -0.91 -14.06
CA ARG A 39 -17.33 -0.36 -15.34
C ARG A 39 -18.47 0.23 -16.16
N GLU A 40 -19.60 -0.46 -16.24
CA GLU A 40 -20.80 0.03 -16.93
C GLU A 40 -21.30 1.34 -16.29
N GLN A 41 -21.38 1.39 -14.96
CA GLN A 41 -21.83 2.59 -14.24
C GLN A 41 -20.89 3.78 -14.41
N ILE A 42 -19.57 3.56 -14.29
CA ILE A 42 -18.59 4.64 -14.44
C ILE A 42 -18.60 5.18 -15.88
N ALA A 43 -18.88 4.35 -16.88
CA ALA A 43 -18.98 4.79 -18.27
C ALA A 43 -20.13 5.78 -18.52
N THR A 44 -21.14 5.85 -17.63
CA THR A 44 -22.24 6.81 -17.73
C THR A 44 -22.04 8.08 -16.91
N TRP A 45 -20.91 8.23 -16.22
CA TRP A 45 -20.65 9.40 -15.38
C TRP A 45 -20.27 10.62 -16.23
N ASP A 46 -21.13 11.62 -16.25
CA ASP A 46 -20.83 12.95 -16.79
C ASP A 46 -20.39 13.89 -15.67
N VAL A 47 -19.13 13.75 -15.26
CA VAL A 47 -18.52 14.54 -14.19
C VAL A 47 -17.38 15.36 -14.77
N GLN A 48 -17.38 16.66 -14.45
CA GLN A 48 -16.30 17.58 -14.78
C GLN A 48 -15.47 17.89 -13.55
N VAL A 49 -14.16 17.83 -13.69
CA VAL A 49 -13.18 18.15 -12.65
C VAL A 49 -12.28 19.24 -13.23
N LEU A 50 -12.40 20.45 -12.69
CA LEU A 50 -11.61 21.62 -13.13
C LEU A 50 -11.65 21.84 -14.67
N GLY A 51 -12.81 21.62 -15.27
CA GLY A 51 -13.04 21.80 -16.71
C GLY A 51 -12.62 20.62 -17.60
N ARG A 52 -12.16 19.51 -17.02
CA ARG A 52 -11.84 18.27 -17.73
C ARG A 52 -12.80 17.15 -17.34
N SER A 53 -13.16 16.29 -18.30
CA SER A 53 -14.03 15.15 -18.00
C SER A 53 -13.34 14.15 -17.07
N LEU A 54 -14.10 13.54 -16.17
CA LEU A 54 -13.60 12.47 -15.31
C LEU A 54 -13.13 11.27 -16.14
N ALA A 55 -13.74 11.01 -17.30
CA ALA A 55 -13.29 9.98 -18.23
C ALA A 55 -11.85 10.25 -18.74
N ASP A 56 -11.54 11.49 -19.12
CA ASP A 56 -10.21 11.87 -19.58
C ASP A 56 -9.17 11.80 -18.46
N LEU A 57 -9.53 12.24 -17.25
CA LEU A 57 -8.64 12.14 -16.08
C LEU A 57 -8.38 10.68 -15.70
N ARG A 58 -9.39 9.81 -15.76
CA ARG A 58 -9.24 8.38 -15.51
C ARG A 58 -8.34 7.71 -16.54
N ARG A 59 -8.46 8.10 -17.82
CA ARG A 59 -7.59 7.60 -18.88
C ARG A 59 -6.14 8.03 -18.65
N LEU A 60 -5.90 9.32 -18.36
CA LEU A 60 -4.57 9.82 -18.03
C LEU A 60 -3.98 9.10 -16.80
N ALA A 61 -4.74 9.02 -15.70
CA ALA A 61 -4.30 8.33 -14.50
C ALA A 61 -3.94 6.87 -14.76
N ARG A 62 -4.74 6.17 -15.56
CA ARG A 62 -4.44 4.79 -15.94
C ARG A 62 -3.13 4.67 -16.71
N GLU A 63 -2.92 5.52 -17.72
CA GLU A 63 -1.70 5.52 -18.54
C GLU A 63 -0.46 5.79 -17.67
N GLU A 64 -0.49 6.84 -16.83
CA GLU A 64 0.63 7.20 -15.96
C GLU A 64 0.92 6.14 -14.90
N VAL A 65 -0.12 5.64 -14.22
CA VAL A 65 0.01 4.63 -13.16
C VAL A 65 0.56 3.32 -13.70
N LEU A 66 0.06 2.83 -14.83
CA LEU A 66 0.55 1.57 -15.39
C LEU A 66 1.99 1.72 -15.88
N ALA A 67 2.33 2.82 -16.55
CA ALA A 67 3.70 3.07 -16.99
C ALA A 67 4.69 3.21 -15.82
N ALA A 68 4.30 3.87 -14.73
CA ALA A 68 5.11 3.98 -13.52
C ALA A 68 5.24 2.63 -12.81
N ALA A 69 4.13 1.90 -12.66
CA ALA A 69 4.11 0.61 -11.99
C ALA A 69 4.93 -0.45 -12.73
N GLU A 70 4.82 -0.52 -14.07
CA GLU A 70 5.65 -1.40 -14.89
C GLU A 70 7.13 -1.07 -14.72
N ARG A 71 7.50 0.21 -14.84
CA ARG A 71 8.88 0.65 -14.67
C ARG A 71 9.44 0.27 -13.30
N PHE A 72 8.70 0.56 -12.24
CA PHE A 72 9.12 0.26 -10.87
C PHE A 72 9.23 -1.25 -10.64
N THR A 73 8.21 -2.01 -11.06
CA THR A 73 8.21 -3.48 -10.97
C THR A 73 9.39 -4.10 -11.73
N HIS A 74 9.65 -3.66 -12.96
CA HIS A 74 10.82 -4.09 -13.72
C HIS A 74 12.13 -3.70 -13.04
N GLN A 75 12.24 -2.54 -12.38
CA GLN A 75 13.45 -2.19 -11.62
C GLN A 75 13.70 -3.14 -10.44
N LEU A 76 12.62 -3.61 -9.78
CA LEU A 76 12.69 -4.63 -8.73
C LEU A 76 12.97 -6.04 -9.27
N ASP A 77 12.63 -6.33 -10.52
CA ASP A 77 12.75 -7.66 -11.12
C ASP A 77 13.95 -7.80 -12.08
N ALA A 78 14.53 -6.72 -12.64
CA ALA A 78 15.55 -6.74 -13.71
C ALA A 78 16.90 -7.37 -13.34
N GLN A 79 17.09 -7.83 -12.11
CA GLN A 79 18.22 -8.69 -11.72
C GLN A 79 17.79 -10.13 -11.36
N ALA A 80 16.50 -10.38 -11.13
CA ALA A 80 15.91 -11.70 -11.02
C ALA A 80 15.77 -12.29 -12.43
N ARG A 81 16.61 -13.28 -12.75
CA ARG A 81 16.68 -13.89 -14.09
C ARG A 81 15.30 -14.33 -14.59
N GLY A 82 14.83 -13.69 -15.66
CA GLY A 82 14.05 -14.31 -16.74
C GLY A 82 12.58 -14.58 -16.46
N ASN A 83 11.76 -13.55 -16.24
CA ASN A 83 10.31 -13.64 -16.47
C ASN A 83 9.67 -12.26 -16.67
N ASP A 84 10.24 -11.44 -17.55
CA ASP A 84 9.44 -10.36 -18.14
C ASP A 84 8.30 -11.05 -18.90
N ASP A 85 7.06 -10.89 -18.43
CA ASP A 85 5.89 -11.29 -19.20
C ASP A 85 5.52 -10.12 -20.13
N PRO A 86 5.91 -10.16 -21.42
CA PRO A 86 5.57 -9.11 -22.38
C PRO A 86 4.04 -8.95 -22.58
N SER A 87 3.20 -9.81 -22.00
CA SER A 87 1.75 -9.66 -22.00
C SER A 87 1.27 -8.49 -21.14
N LEU A 88 1.97 -8.12 -20.06
CA LEU A 88 1.55 -7.02 -19.18
C LEU A 88 1.72 -5.66 -19.87
N ALA A 89 2.89 -5.41 -20.47
CA ALA A 89 3.17 -4.20 -21.25
C ALA A 89 2.20 -4.02 -22.44
N ARG A 90 1.74 -5.11 -23.06
CA ARG A 90 0.72 -5.05 -24.13
C ARG A 90 -0.65 -4.62 -23.63
N ARG A 91 -1.00 -4.96 -22.38
CA ARG A 91 -2.31 -4.71 -21.79
C ARG A 91 -2.44 -3.32 -21.17
N ALA A 92 -1.33 -2.61 -20.97
CA ALA A 92 -1.34 -1.22 -20.52
C ALA A 92 -2.15 -0.29 -21.46
N GLY A 93 -2.15 -0.58 -22.77
CA GLY A 93 -2.95 0.13 -23.77
C GLY A 93 -4.42 -0.30 -23.86
N GLU A 94 -4.82 -1.37 -23.18
CA GLU A 94 -6.18 -1.89 -23.22
C GLU A 94 -7.03 -1.32 -22.07
N ASN A 95 -8.30 -1.01 -22.35
CA ASN A 95 -9.27 -0.58 -21.33
C ASN A 95 -9.79 -1.77 -20.49
N VAL A 96 -8.88 -2.53 -19.87
CA VAL A 96 -9.19 -3.68 -18.99
C VAL A 96 -9.34 -3.27 -17.53
N PRO A 97 -9.99 -4.08 -16.66
CA PRO A 97 -10.10 -3.75 -15.24
C PRO A 97 -8.72 -3.53 -14.60
N LEU A 98 -8.59 -2.55 -13.72
CA LEU A 98 -7.43 -2.38 -12.85
C LEU A 98 -7.89 -2.67 -11.42
N ILE A 99 -7.33 -3.73 -10.82
CA ILE A 99 -7.67 -4.19 -9.48
C ILE A 99 -6.55 -3.73 -8.56
N VAL A 100 -6.87 -2.84 -7.61
CA VAL A 100 -5.89 -2.15 -6.79
C VAL A 100 -6.12 -2.46 -5.31
N SER A 101 -5.05 -2.79 -4.60
CA SER A 101 -4.98 -2.69 -3.14
C SER A 101 -3.64 -2.09 -2.75
N GLY A 102 -3.36 -1.96 -1.47
CA GLY A 102 -2.07 -1.48 -1.00
C GLY A 102 -1.84 -1.72 0.47
N HIS A 103 -0.58 -1.58 0.86
CA HIS A 103 -0.15 -1.62 2.25
C HIS A 103 1.21 -0.94 2.41
N GLN A 104 1.56 -0.58 3.65
CA GLN A 104 2.92 -0.17 4.03
C GLN A 104 3.91 -1.30 3.69
N PRO A 105 5.17 -1.03 3.27
CA PRO A 105 6.16 -2.03 2.82
C PRO A 105 6.76 -2.89 3.95
N GLU A 106 6.00 -3.13 5.01
CA GLU A 106 6.36 -4.00 6.12
C GLU A 106 6.34 -5.48 5.71
N LEU A 107 6.90 -6.35 6.57
CA LEU A 107 6.71 -7.80 6.43
C LEU A 107 5.27 -8.17 6.77
N PHE A 108 4.53 -8.70 5.80
CA PHE A 108 3.09 -8.91 5.93
C PHE A 108 2.75 -10.07 6.85
N HIS A 109 1.79 -9.85 7.74
CA HIS A 109 1.03 -10.96 8.31
C HIS A 109 0.06 -11.54 7.26
N SER A 110 -0.39 -12.78 7.48
CA SER A 110 -1.19 -13.55 6.51
C SER A 110 -2.45 -12.81 6.01
N GLY A 111 -3.18 -12.13 6.91
CA GLY A 111 -4.37 -11.36 6.54
C GLY A 111 -4.13 -10.17 5.60
N VAL A 112 -2.99 -9.49 5.71
CA VAL A 112 -2.60 -8.44 4.76
C VAL A 112 -2.13 -9.07 3.46
N TRP A 113 -1.30 -10.11 3.55
CA TRP A 113 -0.76 -10.81 2.38
C TRP A 113 -1.85 -11.42 1.50
N ALA A 114 -2.92 -11.95 2.10
CA ALA A 114 -4.07 -12.51 1.40
C ALA A 114 -4.69 -11.54 0.38
N LYS A 115 -4.60 -10.23 0.60
CA LYS A 115 -5.09 -9.22 -0.36
C LYS A 115 -4.38 -9.34 -1.71
N ASN A 116 -3.08 -9.62 -1.72
CA ASN A 116 -2.30 -9.72 -2.95
C ASN A 116 -2.71 -10.93 -3.80
N PHE A 117 -3.10 -12.03 -3.16
CA PHE A 117 -3.71 -13.18 -3.85
C PHE A 117 -5.07 -12.82 -4.44
N VAL A 118 -5.90 -12.07 -3.70
CA VAL A 118 -7.21 -11.63 -4.20
C VAL A 118 -7.07 -10.73 -5.43
N ILE A 119 -6.14 -9.76 -5.39
CA ILE A 119 -5.87 -8.86 -6.52
C ILE A 119 -5.46 -9.66 -7.75
N ASP A 120 -4.46 -10.55 -7.62
CA ASP A 120 -3.94 -11.36 -8.73
C ASP A 120 -5.03 -12.27 -9.33
N ARG A 121 -5.80 -12.95 -8.47
CA ARG A 121 -6.86 -13.86 -8.90
C ARG A 121 -8.01 -13.14 -9.59
N LEU A 122 -8.42 -11.98 -9.09
CA LEU A 122 -9.45 -11.15 -9.74
C LEU A 122 -8.95 -10.59 -11.08
N ALA A 123 -7.70 -10.15 -11.13
CA ALA A 123 -7.08 -9.70 -12.38
C ALA A 123 -7.12 -10.81 -13.44
N LYS A 124 -6.70 -12.03 -13.09
CA LYS A 124 -6.79 -13.20 -13.98
C LYS A 124 -8.24 -13.54 -14.37
N ALA A 125 -9.17 -13.56 -13.42
CA ALA A 125 -10.57 -13.92 -13.65
C ALA A 125 -11.34 -12.91 -14.52
N THR A 126 -10.92 -11.65 -14.52
CA THR A 126 -11.60 -10.56 -15.26
C THR A 126 -10.85 -10.10 -16.49
N GLY A 127 -9.72 -10.74 -16.82
CA GLY A 127 -8.82 -10.23 -17.86
C GLY A 127 -8.31 -8.82 -17.53
N GLY A 128 -8.17 -8.48 -16.25
CA GLY A 128 -7.67 -7.21 -15.72
C GLY A 128 -6.22 -7.25 -15.23
N ILE A 129 -5.72 -6.11 -14.76
CA ILE A 129 -4.35 -5.95 -14.24
C ILE A 129 -4.43 -5.81 -12.72
N GLY A 130 -3.58 -6.55 -12.02
CA GLY A 130 -3.42 -6.44 -10.58
C GLY A 130 -2.34 -5.42 -10.22
N LEU A 131 -2.63 -4.52 -9.29
CA LEU A 131 -1.70 -3.51 -8.80
C LEU A 131 -1.71 -3.47 -7.27
N HIS A 132 -0.51 -3.55 -6.69
CA HIS A 132 -0.27 -3.29 -5.28
C HIS A 132 0.39 -1.91 -5.12
N LEU A 133 -0.29 -1.02 -4.40
CA LEU A 133 0.27 0.28 -4.00
C LEU A 133 1.09 0.12 -2.73
N ILE A 134 2.35 0.54 -2.79
CA ILE A 134 3.23 0.55 -1.63
C ILE A 134 3.02 1.88 -0.91
N VAL A 135 2.46 1.82 0.30
CA VAL A 135 2.19 3.01 1.14
C VAL A 135 3.49 3.44 1.82
N ASP A 136 4.41 3.96 1.02
CA ASP A 136 5.75 4.39 1.45
C ASP A 136 5.79 5.80 2.05
N ASN A 137 4.70 6.54 1.94
CA ASN A 137 4.50 7.83 2.59
C ASN A 137 4.20 7.71 4.09
N ASP A 138 4.08 6.49 4.64
CA ASP A 138 3.86 6.23 6.07
C ASP A 138 5.17 6.04 6.84
N ALA A 139 5.14 6.32 8.15
CA ALA A 139 6.32 6.19 8.99
C ALA A 139 6.63 4.72 9.27
N VAL A 140 7.92 4.38 9.31
CA VAL A 140 8.38 3.05 9.72
C VAL A 140 7.91 2.79 11.15
N SER A 141 7.10 1.75 11.34
CA SER A 141 6.58 1.38 12.66
C SER A 141 7.55 0.47 13.43
N SER A 142 8.30 -0.38 12.71
CA SER A 142 9.18 -1.39 13.28
C SER A 142 10.19 -1.90 12.24
N THR A 143 11.43 -2.11 12.67
CA THR A 143 12.49 -2.80 11.90
C THR A 143 12.80 -4.20 12.46
N ARG A 144 11.82 -4.81 13.15
CA ARG A 144 11.96 -6.10 13.84
C ARG A 144 10.70 -6.95 13.74
N ILE A 145 10.87 -8.27 13.83
CA ILE A 145 9.77 -9.24 13.89
C ILE A 145 9.70 -9.94 15.25
N ALA A 146 8.49 -10.33 15.62
CA ALA A 146 8.22 -11.15 16.80
C ALA A 146 8.31 -12.64 16.42
N VAL A 147 9.19 -13.39 17.09
CA VAL A 147 9.44 -14.81 16.83
C VAL A 147 9.09 -15.61 18.08
N PRO A 148 8.19 -16.61 18.00
CA PRO A 148 7.91 -17.48 19.13
C PRO A 148 9.10 -18.41 19.37
N VAL A 149 9.50 -18.56 20.62
CA VAL A 149 10.60 -19.46 21.04
C VAL A 149 10.21 -20.20 22.33
N GLY A 150 10.90 -21.30 22.64
CA GLY A 150 10.66 -22.09 23.85
C GLY A 150 9.97 -23.42 23.52
N SER A 151 8.95 -23.79 24.31
CA SER A 151 8.13 -24.99 24.09
C SER A 151 6.65 -24.63 24.02
N ARG A 152 5.78 -25.62 23.75
CA ARG A 152 4.32 -25.44 23.76
C ARG A 152 3.80 -25.03 25.15
N GLU A 153 4.45 -25.50 26.21
CA GLU A 153 4.08 -25.26 27.61
C GLU A 153 4.68 -23.96 28.16
N ALA A 154 5.80 -23.50 27.58
CA ALA A 154 6.53 -22.32 28.03
C ALA A 154 7.03 -21.48 26.84
N SER A 155 6.09 -20.95 26.05
CA SER A 155 6.40 -20.09 24.91
C SER A 155 6.68 -18.66 25.36
N ARG A 156 7.66 -18.01 24.73
CA ARG A 156 7.89 -16.56 24.83
C ARG A 156 8.07 -15.97 23.43
N ILE A 157 7.99 -14.65 23.33
CA ILE A 157 8.31 -13.91 22.10
C ILE A 157 9.71 -13.33 22.21
N GLU A 158 10.52 -13.58 21.20
CA GLU A 158 11.80 -12.91 20.98
C GLU A 158 11.67 -11.92 19.84
N SER A 159 12.23 -10.73 20.00
CA SER A 159 12.16 -9.68 18.98
C SER A 159 13.46 -9.65 18.18
N ILE A 160 13.40 -9.99 16.90
CA ILE A 160 14.58 -10.10 16.04
C ILE A 160 14.60 -8.96 15.02
N PRO A 161 15.57 -8.02 15.09
CA PRO A 161 15.67 -6.91 14.15
C PRO A 161 16.19 -7.39 12.80
N PHE A 162 15.68 -6.84 11.69
CA PHE A 162 16.27 -6.97 10.35
C PHE A 162 17.06 -5.72 9.93
N ASP A 163 16.89 -4.60 10.64
CA ASP A 163 17.66 -3.37 10.45
C ASP A 163 17.80 -2.62 11.79
N ALA A 164 18.63 -1.58 11.84
CA ALA A 164 18.69 -0.67 12.98
C ALA A 164 17.41 0.17 13.10
N ASP A 165 17.22 0.84 14.24
CA ASP A 165 16.06 1.70 14.48
C ASP A 165 16.32 3.10 13.86
N ALA A 166 15.54 3.45 12.85
CA ALA A 166 15.64 4.74 12.14
C ALA A 166 14.79 5.85 12.78
N GLY A 167 13.99 5.52 13.82
CA GLY A 167 12.95 6.42 14.31
C GLY A 167 11.77 6.57 13.35
N ALA A 168 10.93 7.58 13.57
CA ALA A 168 9.67 7.78 12.83
C ALA A 168 9.87 8.48 11.48
N VAL A 169 10.72 7.92 10.61
CA VAL A 169 10.97 8.39 9.25
C VAL A 169 9.98 7.73 8.28
N PRO A 170 9.44 8.43 7.26
CA PRO A 170 8.68 7.82 6.19
C PRO A 170 9.46 6.72 5.45
N TRP A 171 8.76 5.67 5.01
CA TRP A 171 9.34 4.57 4.24
C TRP A 171 9.99 5.03 2.91
N GLU A 172 9.54 6.14 2.34
CA GLU A 172 10.12 6.76 1.12
C GLU A 172 11.52 7.34 1.35
N GLU A 173 11.86 7.71 2.59
CA GLU A 173 13.19 8.23 3.01
C GLU A 173 14.01 7.19 3.78
N ALA A 174 13.42 6.07 4.21
CA ALA A 174 14.09 5.04 5.00
C ALA A 174 15.09 4.24 4.13
N THR A 175 16.39 4.50 4.32
CA THR A 175 17.47 3.67 3.78
C THR A 175 17.86 2.58 4.76
N LEU A 176 18.40 1.47 4.25
CA LEU A 176 19.02 0.46 5.10
C LEU A 176 20.11 1.09 5.98
N LEU A 177 20.12 0.78 7.27
CA LEU A 177 21.06 1.37 8.23
C LEU A 177 22.15 0.40 8.67
N ASP A 178 21.81 -0.88 8.87
CA ASP A 178 22.73 -1.92 9.31
C ASP A 178 22.67 -3.12 8.36
N GLU A 179 23.59 -3.10 7.40
CA GLU A 179 23.78 -4.17 6.42
C GLU A 179 24.11 -5.52 7.07
N THR A 180 24.83 -5.53 8.20
CA THR A 180 25.19 -6.78 8.87
C THR A 180 23.96 -7.41 9.53
N LEU A 181 23.12 -6.60 10.18
CA LEU A 181 21.84 -7.07 10.71
C LEU A 181 20.96 -7.62 9.59
N PHE A 182 20.88 -6.93 8.46
CA PHE A 182 20.06 -7.35 7.32
C PHE A 182 20.54 -8.65 6.69
N ARG A 183 21.86 -8.79 6.45
CA ARG A 183 22.46 -10.00 5.87
C ARG A 183 22.34 -11.22 6.78
N THR A 184 22.43 -11.05 8.10
CA THR A 184 22.36 -12.16 9.09
C THR A 184 20.94 -12.43 9.59
N PHE A 185 19.94 -11.71 9.11
CA PHE A 185 18.57 -11.78 9.62
C PHE A 185 17.98 -13.19 9.53
N THR A 186 18.12 -13.86 8.39
CA THR A 186 17.57 -15.21 8.17
C THR A 186 18.15 -16.23 9.13
N ASP A 187 19.46 -16.15 9.42
CA ASP A 187 20.16 -17.08 10.28
C ASP A 187 19.71 -16.90 11.74
N ARG A 188 19.56 -15.65 12.18
CA ARG A 188 19.07 -15.32 13.51
C ARG A 188 17.63 -15.78 13.72
N VAL A 189 16.76 -15.58 12.73
CA VAL A 189 15.37 -16.08 12.79
C VAL A 189 15.33 -17.61 12.80
N SER A 190 16.13 -18.27 11.95
CA SER A 190 16.18 -19.73 11.89
C SER A 190 16.71 -20.34 13.19
N ALA A 191 17.75 -19.75 13.79
CA ALA A 191 18.28 -20.16 15.08
C ALA A 191 17.24 -20.05 16.20
N ALA A 192 16.47 -18.95 16.23
CA ALA A 192 15.39 -18.78 17.20
C ALA A 192 14.26 -19.80 17.00
N LEU A 193 13.89 -20.07 15.74
CA LEU A 193 12.83 -21.02 15.39
C LEU A 193 13.24 -22.49 15.49
N ALA A 194 14.53 -22.81 15.70
CA ALA A 194 15.03 -24.19 15.76
C ALA A 194 14.38 -25.07 16.86
N CYS A 195 13.72 -24.44 17.85
CA CYS A 195 12.93 -25.15 18.86
C CYS A 195 11.59 -25.69 18.35
N TRP A 196 11.16 -25.28 17.15
CA TRP A 196 9.91 -25.70 16.51
C TRP A 196 10.19 -26.57 15.28
N PRO A 197 9.30 -27.52 14.95
CA PRO A 197 9.40 -28.33 13.73
C PRO A 197 8.88 -27.53 12.52
N ILE A 198 9.44 -26.35 12.26
CA ILE A 198 9.06 -25.49 11.13
C ILE A 198 10.30 -25.06 10.35
N GLU A 199 10.15 -24.98 9.04
CA GLU A 199 11.16 -24.43 8.14
C GLU A 199 10.71 -23.05 7.67
N PRO A 200 11.39 -21.96 8.06
CA PRO A 200 10.99 -20.61 7.67
C PRO A 200 11.36 -20.36 6.20
N MET A 201 10.38 -19.92 5.40
CA MET A 201 10.62 -19.54 4.00
C MET A 201 11.62 -18.39 3.79
N LEU A 202 11.99 -17.67 4.87
CA LEU A 202 12.90 -16.53 4.80
C LEU A 202 14.24 -16.89 4.14
N SER A 203 14.78 -18.09 4.38
CA SER A 203 16.03 -18.56 3.75
C SER A 203 15.92 -18.66 2.23
N GLU A 204 14.72 -18.86 1.69
CA GLU A 204 14.48 -18.98 0.25
C GLU A 204 14.27 -17.63 -0.46
N ILE A 205 13.73 -16.63 0.25
CA ILE A 205 13.25 -15.38 -0.35
C ILE A 205 14.12 -14.17 -0.01
N TRP A 206 14.76 -14.16 1.16
CA TRP A 206 15.61 -13.05 1.60
C TRP A 206 16.89 -12.87 0.76
N PRO A 207 17.54 -13.93 0.23
CA PRO A 207 18.71 -13.78 -0.63
C PRO A 207 18.49 -12.83 -1.82
N ALA A 208 17.27 -12.79 -2.38
CA ALA A 208 16.93 -11.88 -3.48
C ALA A 208 17.14 -10.40 -3.14
N ALA A 209 16.90 -9.99 -1.88
CA ALA A 209 17.17 -8.64 -1.42
C ALA A 209 18.65 -8.44 -1.05
N ILE A 210 19.32 -9.46 -0.52
CA ILE A 210 20.76 -9.42 -0.24
C ILE A 210 21.57 -9.22 -1.52
N GLU A 211 21.17 -9.84 -2.63
CA GLU A 211 21.82 -9.68 -3.94
C GLU A 211 21.77 -8.24 -4.48
N ARG A 212 20.84 -7.41 -3.98
CA ARG A 212 20.78 -5.98 -4.31
C ARG A 212 21.80 -5.14 -3.58
N LEU A 213 22.33 -5.65 -2.47
CA LEU A 213 23.41 -5.00 -1.75
C LEU A 213 24.68 -5.31 -2.54
N SER A 214 25.30 -4.28 -3.13
CA SER A 214 26.58 -4.40 -3.85
C SER A 214 27.56 -5.31 -3.09
N PRO A 215 28.47 -6.02 -3.78
CA PRO A 215 29.58 -6.67 -3.10
C PRO A 215 30.27 -5.64 -2.19
N MET A 216 30.76 -6.07 -1.04
CA MET A 216 31.34 -5.24 0.03
C MET A 216 32.62 -4.47 -0.38
N GLU A 217 32.65 -3.84 -1.55
CA GLU A 217 33.68 -2.88 -1.95
C GLU A 217 33.24 -1.46 -1.56
N PRO A 218 34.11 -0.71 -0.86
CA PRO A 218 33.80 0.60 -0.35
C PRO A 218 33.91 1.64 -1.47
N ALA A 219 32.94 1.69 -2.38
CA ALA A 219 32.61 2.97 -2.99
C ALA A 219 31.83 3.76 -1.95
N ALA A 220 32.54 4.50 -1.10
CA ALA A 220 32.04 5.28 0.05
C ALA A 220 31.01 6.39 -0.30
N SER A 221 30.44 6.35 -1.50
CA SER A 221 29.59 7.37 -2.10
C SER A 221 28.29 6.82 -2.71
N VAL A 222 28.04 5.51 -2.67
CA VAL A 222 26.74 4.96 -3.10
C VAL A 222 25.82 4.85 -1.89
N PRO A 223 24.70 5.59 -1.82
CA PRO A 223 23.74 5.43 -0.75
C PRO A 223 23.18 4.00 -0.75
N LEU A 224 23.02 3.43 0.45
CA LEU A 224 22.39 2.11 0.59
C LEU A 224 20.97 2.14 0.00
N PRO A 225 20.46 1.02 -0.52
CA PRO A 225 19.12 0.94 -1.05
C PRO A 225 18.05 1.34 -0.01
N ARG A 226 16.89 1.80 -0.51
CA ARG A 226 15.73 2.04 0.36
C ARG A 226 15.28 0.72 0.97
N LEU A 227 14.97 0.76 2.26
CA LEU A 227 14.52 -0.42 3.01
C LEU A 227 13.19 -0.93 2.46
N SER A 228 12.30 -0.01 2.03
CA SER A 228 11.03 -0.32 1.37
C SER A 228 11.22 -1.13 0.08
N ASP A 229 12.21 -0.78 -0.75
CA ASP A 229 12.53 -1.53 -1.97
C ASP A 229 13.02 -2.95 -1.64
N LEU A 230 13.92 -3.09 -0.65
CA LEU A 230 14.45 -4.39 -0.23
C LEU A 230 13.34 -5.32 0.31
N LEU A 231 12.47 -4.82 1.19
CA LEU A 231 11.36 -5.61 1.74
C LEU A 231 10.33 -5.97 0.67
N THR A 232 10.10 -5.07 -0.30
CA THR A 232 9.24 -5.36 -1.45
C THR A 232 9.82 -6.50 -2.29
N ILE A 233 11.14 -6.53 -2.53
CA ILE A 233 11.81 -7.61 -3.27
C ILE A 233 11.62 -8.96 -2.55
N VAL A 234 11.84 -9.00 -1.23
CA VAL A 234 11.62 -10.22 -0.43
C VAL A 234 10.19 -10.73 -0.60
N ARG A 235 9.20 -9.85 -0.45
CA ARG A 235 7.77 -10.21 -0.60
C ARG A 235 7.46 -10.70 -2.01
N ARG A 236 7.93 -9.98 -3.03
CA ARG A 236 7.71 -10.34 -4.43
C ARG A 236 8.32 -11.68 -4.78
N GLU A 237 9.51 -12.00 -4.26
CA GLU A 237 10.12 -13.31 -4.50
C GLU A 237 9.25 -14.45 -3.93
N ALA A 238 8.66 -14.27 -2.74
CA ALA A 238 7.68 -15.21 -2.19
C ALA A 238 6.42 -15.32 -3.06
N GLU A 239 5.88 -14.19 -3.50
CA GLU A 239 4.67 -14.10 -4.32
C GLU A 239 4.86 -14.73 -5.70
N ARG A 240 5.99 -14.49 -6.34
CA ARG A 240 6.37 -15.06 -7.64
C ARG A 240 6.50 -16.57 -7.59
N ARG A 241 7.12 -17.12 -6.53
CA ARG A 241 7.17 -18.57 -6.28
C ARG A 241 5.79 -19.21 -6.15
N LEU A 242 4.80 -18.43 -5.72
CA LEU A 242 3.40 -18.83 -5.61
C LEU A 242 2.55 -18.47 -6.85
N GLY A 243 3.19 -17.92 -7.90
CA GLY A 243 2.55 -17.63 -9.19
C GLY A 243 1.76 -16.33 -9.24
N LEU A 244 2.02 -15.38 -8.34
CA LEU A 244 1.41 -14.04 -8.34
C LEU A 244 2.25 -13.10 -9.21
N ASN A 245 1.56 -12.26 -10.00
CA ASN A 245 2.20 -11.32 -10.93
C ASN A 245 1.57 -9.91 -10.84
N ASN A 246 1.29 -9.43 -9.63
CA ASN A 246 0.81 -8.06 -9.45
C ASN A 246 1.94 -7.07 -9.82
N LEU A 247 1.57 -5.92 -10.38
CA LEU A 247 2.45 -4.76 -10.49
C LEU A 247 2.59 -4.08 -9.13
N GLU A 248 3.70 -3.40 -8.92
CA GLU A 248 3.99 -2.57 -7.75
C GLU A 248 4.09 -1.09 -8.12
N LEU A 249 3.58 -0.20 -7.28
CA LEU A 249 3.82 1.24 -7.41
C LEU A 249 3.88 1.91 -6.03
N PRO A 250 4.99 2.58 -5.67
CA PRO A 250 5.04 3.44 -4.50
C PRO A 250 4.09 4.62 -4.61
N ILE A 251 3.41 4.96 -3.51
CA ILE A 251 2.55 6.14 -3.45
C ILE A 251 3.35 7.41 -3.71
N SER A 252 4.60 7.49 -3.22
CA SER A 252 5.50 8.61 -3.53
C SER A 252 5.61 8.86 -5.05
N GLN A 253 5.78 7.81 -5.86
CA GLN A 253 5.86 7.93 -7.33
C GLN A 253 4.50 8.21 -7.98
N LEU A 254 3.41 7.65 -7.45
CA LEU A 254 2.06 8.01 -7.89
C LEU A 254 1.80 9.52 -7.71
N CYS A 255 2.26 10.08 -6.59
CA CYS A 255 2.07 11.48 -6.25
C CYS A 255 2.82 12.45 -7.19
N GLU A 256 3.81 11.97 -7.95
CA GLU A 256 4.55 12.77 -8.95
C GLU A 256 3.82 12.89 -10.30
N THR A 257 2.72 12.17 -10.49
CA THR A 257 1.98 12.14 -11.77
C THR A 257 1.12 13.39 -11.99
N GLU A 258 0.86 13.73 -13.26
CA GLU A 258 -0.03 14.86 -13.60
C GLU A 258 -1.45 14.58 -13.12
N SER A 259 -1.93 13.35 -13.28
CA SER A 259 -3.26 12.95 -12.82
C SER A 259 -3.44 13.09 -11.31
N PHE A 260 -2.41 12.82 -10.51
CA PHE A 260 -2.45 13.08 -9.07
C PHE A 260 -2.49 14.58 -8.78
N ALA A 261 -1.72 15.40 -9.50
CA ALA A 261 -1.80 16.85 -9.37
C ALA A 261 -3.22 17.39 -9.67
N TRP A 262 -3.89 16.89 -10.72
CA TRP A 262 -5.30 17.22 -10.98
C TRP A 262 -6.22 16.83 -9.81
N PHE A 263 -6.02 15.65 -9.21
CA PHE A 263 -6.77 15.21 -8.04
C PHE A 263 -6.58 16.16 -6.86
N VAL A 264 -5.33 16.51 -6.52
CA VAL A 264 -5.00 17.47 -5.44
C VAL A 264 -5.64 18.83 -5.72
N CYS A 265 -5.43 19.39 -6.91
CA CYS A 265 -6.02 20.67 -7.30
C CYS A 265 -7.55 20.63 -7.21
N SER A 266 -8.19 19.51 -7.55
CA SER A 266 -9.65 19.40 -7.48
C SER A 266 -10.17 19.52 -6.04
N LEU A 267 -9.45 18.97 -5.07
CA LEU A 267 -9.79 19.07 -3.65
C LEU A 267 -9.52 20.47 -3.09
N LEU A 268 -8.47 21.14 -3.56
CA LEU A 268 -8.06 22.47 -3.11
C LEU A 268 -8.79 23.63 -3.80
N ASN A 269 -9.46 23.38 -4.93
CA ASN A 269 -10.20 24.42 -5.66
C ASN A 269 -11.48 24.89 -4.93
N ASP A 270 -12.08 24.03 -4.13
CA ASP A 270 -13.22 24.35 -3.26
C ASP A 270 -12.97 23.77 -1.85
N PRO A 271 -12.06 24.38 -1.07
CA PRO A 271 -11.62 23.83 0.20
C PRO A 271 -12.75 23.81 1.24
N GLN A 272 -13.71 24.76 1.15
CA GLN A 272 -14.90 24.78 2.01
C GLN A 272 -15.76 23.54 1.78
N ARG A 273 -16.05 23.21 0.51
CA ARG A 273 -16.84 22.02 0.18
C ARG A 273 -16.11 20.74 0.54
N THR A 274 -14.82 20.63 0.24
CA THR A 274 -14.01 19.46 0.60
C THR A 274 -14.01 19.23 2.12
N HIS A 275 -13.77 20.29 2.90
CA HIS A 275 -13.76 20.22 4.37
C HIS A 275 -15.11 19.78 4.94
N ALA A 276 -16.20 20.37 4.43
CA ALA A 276 -17.56 20.04 4.88
C ALA A 276 -17.92 18.58 4.57
N ILE A 277 -17.72 18.12 3.32
CA ILE A 277 -18.04 16.76 2.90
C ILE A 277 -17.21 15.74 3.69
N TYR A 278 -15.91 15.96 3.85
CA TYR A 278 -15.04 15.07 4.62
C TYR A 278 -15.57 14.89 6.05
N ASN A 279 -15.82 16.00 6.75
CA ASN A 279 -16.25 15.95 8.14
C ASN A 279 -17.68 15.40 8.30
N GLU A 280 -18.58 15.67 7.34
CA GLU A 280 -19.93 15.09 7.30
C GLU A 280 -19.86 13.56 7.17
N VAL A 281 -19.07 13.04 6.23
CA VAL A 281 -18.88 11.60 6.00
C VAL A 281 -18.27 10.92 7.23
N VAL A 282 -17.27 11.55 7.85
CA VAL A 282 -16.65 11.03 9.09
C VAL A 282 -17.66 11.02 10.25
N ALA A 283 -18.47 12.06 10.41
CA ALA A 283 -19.52 12.12 11.43
C ALA A 283 -20.60 11.04 11.20
N GLU A 284 -21.02 10.85 9.95
CA GLU A 284 -21.96 9.78 9.58
C GLU A 284 -21.38 8.40 9.88
N TYR A 285 -20.10 8.14 9.54
CA TYR A 285 -19.42 6.89 9.88
C TYR A 285 -19.55 6.59 11.37
N ARG A 286 -19.18 7.56 12.22
CA ARG A 286 -19.16 7.41 13.67
C ARG A 286 -20.56 7.19 14.23
N ARG A 287 -21.57 7.89 13.69
CA ARG A 287 -22.99 7.70 14.04
C ARG A 287 -23.47 6.29 13.72
N VAL A 288 -23.24 5.83 12.48
CA VAL A 288 -23.68 4.50 12.01
C VAL A 288 -22.99 3.39 12.77
N ASN A 289 -21.68 3.50 12.99
CA ASN A 289 -20.88 2.46 13.64
C ASN A 289 -20.78 2.58 15.17
N ARG A 290 -21.39 3.61 15.77
CA ARG A 290 -21.36 3.92 17.21
C ARG A 290 -19.93 4.10 17.75
N VAL A 291 -19.11 4.83 17.00
CA VAL A 291 -17.72 5.14 17.38
C VAL A 291 -17.69 6.47 18.10
N HIS A 292 -17.24 6.47 19.36
CA HIS A 292 -17.13 7.68 20.18
C HIS A 292 -15.74 8.34 20.13
N ASN A 293 -14.70 7.58 19.76
CA ASN A 293 -13.34 8.11 19.66
C ASN A 293 -13.20 8.99 18.42
N ARG A 294 -12.81 10.25 18.62
CA ARG A 294 -12.59 11.24 17.55
C ARG A 294 -11.41 10.92 16.64
N GLN A 295 -10.52 10.02 17.02
CA GLN A 295 -9.40 9.57 16.19
C GLN A 295 -9.78 8.42 15.23
N HIS A 296 -10.97 7.81 15.40
CA HIS A 296 -11.41 6.70 14.57
C HIS A 296 -12.64 7.09 13.74
N PRO A 297 -12.71 6.69 12.45
CA PRO A 297 -11.67 5.96 11.70
C PRO A 297 -10.47 6.87 11.37
N VAL A 298 -10.72 8.17 11.28
CA VAL A 298 -9.74 9.25 11.07
C VAL A 298 -10.19 10.48 11.88
N PRO A 299 -9.29 11.42 12.20
CA PRO A 299 -9.67 12.70 12.81
C PRO A 299 -10.47 13.60 11.86
N ASP A 300 -11.22 14.52 12.47
CA ASP A 300 -11.86 15.63 11.75
C ASP A 300 -10.79 16.57 11.18
N LEU A 301 -11.04 17.16 10.00
CA LEU A 301 -10.22 18.26 9.49
C LEU A 301 -10.41 19.49 10.37
N GLY A 302 -9.31 20.07 10.83
CA GLY A 302 -9.30 21.25 11.67
C GLY A 302 -9.74 22.51 10.92
N SER A 303 -10.09 23.54 11.70
CA SER A 303 -10.34 24.88 11.22
C SER A 303 -9.83 25.88 12.25
N ARG A 304 -9.29 27.01 11.81
CA ARG A 304 -8.89 28.12 12.69
C ARG A 304 -9.50 29.42 12.16
N ALA A 305 -9.99 30.26 13.07
CA ALA A 305 -10.37 31.60 12.70
C ALA A 305 -9.12 32.30 12.15
N GLY A 306 -9.20 32.77 10.91
CA GLY A 306 -8.13 33.54 10.31
C GLY A 306 -8.32 35.02 10.54
N ASP A 307 -7.53 35.83 9.83
CA ASP A 307 -7.60 37.28 9.82
C ASP A 307 -8.46 37.78 8.65
N ALA A 308 -8.12 38.93 8.06
CA ALA A 308 -8.87 39.54 6.96
C ALA A 308 -8.98 38.65 5.70
N GLU A 309 -8.18 37.58 5.59
CA GLU A 309 -8.13 36.67 4.44
C GLU A 309 -9.07 35.46 4.57
N GLY A 310 -9.79 35.34 5.69
CA GLY A 310 -10.78 34.28 5.93
C GLY A 310 -10.26 33.15 6.82
N ASN A 311 -11.12 32.18 7.13
CA ASN A 311 -10.78 31.07 8.02
C ASN A 311 -9.77 30.11 7.37
N TRP A 312 -8.76 29.68 8.14
CA TRP A 312 -7.91 28.56 7.73
C TRP A 312 -8.69 27.24 7.88
N LEU A 313 -8.70 26.45 6.81
CA LEU A 313 -9.31 25.12 6.77
C LEU A 313 -8.23 24.09 6.46
N GLU A 314 -8.12 23.07 7.31
CA GLU A 314 -7.23 21.95 7.08
C GLU A 314 -7.70 21.18 5.85
N SER A 315 -6.79 20.93 4.91
CA SER A 315 -7.00 20.03 3.78
C SER A 315 -6.66 18.58 4.16
N PRO A 316 -7.16 17.57 3.43
CA PRO A 316 -6.89 16.15 3.75
C PRO A 316 -5.48 15.70 3.33
N PHE A 317 -4.49 16.56 3.48
CA PHE A 317 -3.10 16.30 3.12
C PHE A 317 -2.16 16.59 4.29
N TRP A 318 -1.14 15.75 4.40
CA TRP A 318 0.01 15.99 5.25
C TRP A 318 1.16 16.49 4.41
N ILE A 319 1.89 17.44 4.95
CA ILE A 319 3.12 17.96 4.33
C ILE A 319 4.29 17.35 5.06
N TRP A 320 5.21 16.80 4.28
CA TRP A 320 6.52 16.39 4.76
C TRP A 320 7.57 17.19 4.00
N ARG A 321 8.65 17.58 4.69
CA ARG A 321 9.84 18.15 4.06
C ARG A 321 11.02 17.29 4.46
N SER A 322 11.90 17.04 3.49
CA SER A 322 13.15 16.30 3.74
C SER A 322 13.88 16.87 4.94
N GLY A 323 14.18 16.00 5.91
CA GLY A 323 14.88 16.36 7.16
C GLY A 323 13.97 16.81 8.31
N ASP A 324 12.65 16.92 8.10
CA ASP A 324 11.71 17.14 9.19
C ASP A 324 11.59 15.87 10.06
N SER A 325 11.20 16.06 11.32
CA SER A 325 10.90 14.95 12.25
C SER A 325 9.40 14.75 12.48
N ARG A 326 8.56 15.62 11.89
CA ARG A 326 7.11 15.63 12.08
C ARG A 326 6.40 16.11 10.82
N ARG A 327 5.26 15.48 10.53
CA ARG A 327 4.36 15.90 9.45
C ARG A 327 3.62 17.18 9.84
N GLY A 328 3.55 18.11 8.90
CA GLY A 328 2.67 19.26 8.94
C GLY A 328 1.28 18.94 8.39
N ARG A 329 0.30 19.80 8.70
CA ARG A 329 -1.03 19.81 8.08
C ARG A 329 -1.07 20.91 7.04
N LEU A 330 -1.66 20.65 5.88
CA LEU A 330 -1.83 21.64 4.80
C LEU A 330 -3.08 22.47 5.01
#